data_AF-A0A645JNG2-F1
#
_entry.id   AF-A0A645JNG2-F1
#
_cell.length_a   1.000
_cell.length_b   1.000
_cell.length_c   1.000
_cell.angle_alpha   90.00
_cell.angle_beta   90.00
_cell.angle_gamma   90.00
#
_symmetry.space_group_name_H-M   'P 1'
#
loop_
_entity.id
_entity.type
_entity.pdbx_description
1 polymer ?
#
loop_
_entity_poly.entity_id
_entity_poly.type
_entity_poly.pdbx_seq_one_letter_code
_entity_poly.pdbx_strand_id
1 'polypeptide(L)'
;MLGTKQRDGAWIVPPSLTVNSTLGTVKLDMRGAVFESLNVVIDLSCFMGDVKIWVPKGTVIVDETRTFGSDIKLKKLSPPQPGSPKLTLTGTLVFGEVIVYGSKHITLSDRIQGNF
;
A
#
# COMPACT_ATOMS: atom_id res chain seq x y z
N MET A 1 -12.75 -6.28 -9.43
CA MET A 1 -12.70 -7.74 -9.13
C MET A 1 -13.24 -7.92 -7.73
N LEU A 2 -14.17 -8.87 -7.52
CA LEU A 2 -14.68 -9.23 -6.20
C LEU A 2 -13.74 -10.27 -5.56
N GLY A 3 -13.18 -9.98 -4.39
CA GLY A 3 -12.29 -10.89 -3.65
C GLY A 3 -11.04 -10.24 -3.07
N THR A 4 -10.34 -10.96 -2.18
CA THR A 4 -9.09 -10.47 -1.56
C THR A 4 -7.89 -10.74 -2.45
N LYS A 5 -7.13 -9.70 -2.79
CA LYS A 5 -5.83 -9.84 -3.47
C LYS A 5 -4.70 -9.54 -2.50
N GLN A 6 -3.73 -10.44 -2.41
CA GLN A 6 -2.57 -10.30 -1.53
C GLN A 6 -1.29 -10.50 -2.34
N ARG A 7 -0.36 -9.54 -2.23
CA ARG A 7 1.01 -9.67 -2.73
C ARG A 7 1.96 -9.52 -1.54
N ASP A 8 2.67 -10.60 -1.23
CA ASP A 8 3.67 -10.65 -0.16
C ASP A 8 5.01 -11.19 -0.68
N GLY A 9 6.08 -11.00 0.09
CA GLY A 9 7.40 -11.56 -0.19
C GLY A 9 8.25 -10.74 -1.17
N ALA A 10 9.25 -11.39 -1.78
CA ALA A 10 10.21 -10.78 -2.70
C ALA A 10 9.66 -10.67 -4.13
N TRP A 11 8.60 -9.87 -4.29
CA TRP A 11 8.10 -9.51 -5.62
C TRP A 11 8.74 -8.21 -6.10
N ILE A 12 8.73 -8.00 -7.41
CA ILE A 12 9.29 -6.80 -8.04
C ILE A 12 8.19 -5.75 -8.15
N VAL A 13 8.39 -4.60 -7.51
CA VAL A 13 7.48 -3.44 -7.58
C VAL A 13 7.81 -2.63 -8.82
N PRO A 14 6.92 -2.59 -9.83
CA PRO A 14 7.14 -1.79 -11.02
C PRO A 14 7.02 -0.29 -10.71
N PRO A 15 7.58 0.60 -11.55
CA PRO A 15 7.47 2.05 -11.38
C PRO A 15 6.02 2.57 -11.44
N SER A 16 5.12 1.81 -12.09
CA SER A 16 3.69 2.09 -12.14
C SER A 16 2.90 0.83 -11.81
N LEU A 17 2.02 0.91 -10.83
CA LEU A 17 1.20 -0.19 -10.35
C LEU A 17 -0.27 0.20 -10.33
N THR A 18 -1.10 -0.49 -11.10
CA THR A 18 -2.56 -0.31 -11.04
C THR A 18 -3.19 -1.28 -10.05
N VAL A 19 -4.01 -0.75 -9.15
CA VAL A 19 -4.67 -1.51 -8.08
C VAL A 19 -6.17 -1.25 -8.15
N ASN A 20 -6.92 -2.30 -8.48
CA ASN A 20 -8.37 -2.23 -8.59
C ASN A 20 -9.02 -3.05 -7.46
N SER A 21 -9.78 -2.40 -6.60
CA SER A 21 -10.59 -3.03 -5.55
C SER A 21 -12.06 -2.70 -5.76
N THR A 22 -12.90 -3.72 -5.85
CA THR A 22 -14.36 -3.55 -5.97
C THR A 22 -15.01 -4.50 -5.01
N LEU A 23 -15.71 -4.01 -3.98
CA LEU A 23 -16.40 -4.86 -3.00
C LEU A 23 -15.45 -5.90 -2.38
N GLY A 24 -14.26 -5.46 -1.95
CA GLY A 24 -13.22 -6.34 -1.43
C GLY A 24 -12.06 -5.60 -0.79
N THR A 25 -11.04 -6.37 -0.37
CA THR A 25 -9.83 -5.83 0.26
C THR A 25 -8.60 -6.21 -0.56
N VAL A 26 -7.76 -5.23 -0.90
CA VAL A 26 -6.44 -5.47 -1.49
C VAL A 26 -5.36 -5.25 -0.43
N LYS A 27 -4.41 -6.18 -0.34
CA LYS A 27 -3.25 -6.13 0.54
C LYS A 27 -1.97 -6.16 -0.30
N LEU A 28 -1.13 -5.14 -0.13
CA LEU A 28 0.15 -5.02 -0.82
C LEU A 28 1.26 -4.89 0.22
N ASP A 29 2.05 -5.94 0.41
CA ASP A 29 3.24 -5.87 1.25
C ASP A 29 4.48 -5.61 0.40
N MET A 30 5.08 -4.43 0.58
CA MET A 30 6.29 -3.99 -0.09
C MET A 30 7.50 -3.98 0.84
N ARG A 31 7.38 -4.46 2.09
CA ARG A 31 8.48 -4.46 3.07
C ARG A 31 9.65 -5.34 2.64
N GLY A 32 9.36 -6.47 1.99
CA GLY A 32 10.35 -7.40 1.44
C GLY A 32 10.48 -7.34 -0.09
N ALA A 33 9.82 -6.37 -0.74
CA ALA A 33 9.77 -6.28 -2.19
C ALA A 33 10.99 -5.53 -2.76
N VAL A 34 11.35 -5.84 -4.00
CA VAL A 34 12.44 -5.17 -4.73
C VAL A 34 11.83 -4.10 -5.63
N PHE A 35 12.26 -2.86 -5.49
CA PHE A 35 11.74 -1.74 -6.27
C PHE A 35 12.58 -1.54 -7.53
N GLU A 36 11.95 -1.55 -8.71
CA GLU A 36 12.65 -1.22 -9.97
C GLU A 36 13.02 0.26 -10.05
N SER A 37 12.28 1.11 -9.33
CA SER A 37 12.46 2.55 -9.28
C SER A 37 12.22 3.06 -7.86
N LEU A 38 13.00 4.06 -7.45
CA LEU A 38 12.74 4.80 -6.21
C LEU A 38 11.48 5.65 -6.29
N ASN A 39 10.97 5.95 -7.49
CA ASN A 39 9.70 6.64 -7.65
C ASN A 39 8.68 5.65 -8.22
N VAL A 40 7.65 5.34 -7.41
CA VAL A 40 6.57 4.43 -7.76
C VAL A 40 5.25 5.17 -7.73
N VAL A 41 4.47 5.06 -8.80
CA VAL A 41 3.10 5.55 -8.88
C VAL A 41 2.15 4.36 -8.66
N ILE A 42 1.22 4.51 -7.73
CA ILE A 42 0.15 3.54 -7.50
C ILE A 42 -1.16 4.17 -7.90
N ASP A 43 -1.73 3.71 -9.01
CA ASP A 43 -3.05 4.10 -9.47
C ASP A 43 -4.12 3.24 -8.79
N LEU A 44 -4.87 3.85 -7.87
CA LEU A 44 -5.88 3.20 -7.06
C LEU A 44 -7.28 3.45 -7.68
N SER A 45 -7.94 2.38 -8.12
CA SER A 45 -9.38 2.39 -8.38
C SER A 45 -10.07 1.56 -7.30
N CYS A 46 -10.61 2.24 -6.28
CA CYS A 46 -11.33 1.57 -5.21
C CYS A 46 -12.81 1.99 -5.23
N PHE A 47 -13.69 1.00 -5.29
CA PHE A 47 -15.13 1.20 -5.17
C PHE A 47 -15.70 0.26 -4.12
N MET A 48 -16.24 0.82 -3.03
CA MET A 48 -16.81 0.08 -1.90
C MET A 48 -15.87 -1.00 -1.36
N GLY A 49 -14.62 -0.65 -1.05
CA GLY A 49 -13.61 -1.62 -0.61
C GLY A 49 -12.43 -0.98 0.11
N ASP A 50 -11.50 -1.84 0.53
CA ASP A 50 -10.34 -1.43 1.30
C ASP A 50 -9.03 -1.71 0.56
N VAL A 51 -8.03 -0.85 0.74
CA VAL A 51 -6.66 -1.08 0.27
C VAL A 51 -5.69 -0.91 1.43
N LYS A 52 -4.87 -1.93 1.68
CA LYS A 52 -3.87 -1.95 2.75
C LYS A 52 -2.49 -2.10 2.12
N ILE A 53 -1.61 -1.14 2.38
CA ILE A 53 -0.27 -1.08 1.80
C ILE A 53 0.74 -1.10 2.94
N TRP A 54 1.69 -2.02 2.95
CA TRP A 54 2.82 -2.03 3.88
C TRP A 54 4.07 -1.59 3.15
N VAL A 55 4.74 -0.56 3.67
CA VAL A 55 5.89 0.06 3.01
C VAL A 55 7.16 -0.14 3.85
N PRO A 56 8.34 -0.18 3.20
CA PRO A 56 9.62 -0.26 3.91
C PRO A 56 9.87 1.01 4.75
N LYS A 57 10.94 0.97 5.55
CA LYS A 57 11.31 2.09 6.41
C LYS A 57 11.77 3.28 5.56
N GLY A 58 11.37 4.49 5.96
CA GLY A 58 11.80 5.72 5.32
C GLY A 58 11.06 6.07 4.04
N THR A 59 10.06 5.27 3.64
CA THR A 59 9.23 5.54 2.47
C THR A 59 8.51 6.87 2.58
N VAL A 60 8.61 7.67 1.52
CA VAL A 60 7.86 8.91 1.36
C VAL A 60 6.54 8.60 0.68
N ILE A 61 5.42 9.06 1.26
CA ILE A 61 4.09 8.92 0.68
C ILE A 61 3.62 10.28 0.19
N VAL A 62 3.20 10.34 -1.07
CA VAL A 62 2.52 11.49 -1.67
C VAL A 62 1.12 11.05 -2.06
N ASP A 63 0.12 11.82 -1.64
CA ASP A 63 -1.28 11.54 -1.94
C ASP A 63 -1.80 12.55 -2.98
N GLU A 64 -2.16 12.04 -4.15
CA GLU A 64 -2.78 12.76 -5.28
C GLU A 64 -4.10 12.10 -5.68
N THR A 65 -4.71 11.33 -4.77
CA THR A 65 -5.95 10.61 -5.05
C THR A 65 -7.18 11.52 -5.00
N ARG A 66 -8.24 11.10 -5.67
CA ARG A 66 -9.56 11.72 -5.58
C ARG A 66 -10.46 10.85 -4.71
N THR A 67 -10.85 11.34 -3.55
CA THR A 67 -11.69 10.59 -2.60
C THR A 67 -13.13 11.11 -2.59
N PHE A 68 -14.08 10.18 -2.59
CA PHE A 68 -15.51 10.45 -2.44
C PHE A 68 -16.07 9.52 -1.36
N GLY A 69 -16.37 10.06 -0.17
CA GLY A 69 -16.80 9.26 0.98
C GLY A 69 -15.79 8.18 1.39
N SER A 70 -14.49 8.46 1.22
CA SER A 70 -13.39 7.55 1.49
C SER A 70 -12.30 8.23 2.29
N ASP A 71 -11.55 7.46 3.08
CA ASP A 71 -10.47 7.96 3.93
C ASP A 71 -9.11 7.35 3.57
N ILE A 72 -8.05 8.15 3.72
CA ILE A 72 -6.65 7.70 3.62
C ILE A 72 -5.98 7.87 4.97
N LYS A 73 -5.44 6.77 5.51
CA LYS A 73 -4.79 6.75 6.82
C LYS A 73 -3.34 6.30 6.71
N LEU A 74 -2.43 7.16 7.16
CA LEU A 74 -1.00 6.84 7.27
C LEU A 74 -0.70 6.42 8.71
N LYS A 75 -0.25 5.17 8.91
CA LYS A 75 -0.02 4.58 10.24
C LYS A 75 1.42 4.13 10.42
N LYS A 76 2.06 4.63 11.48
CA LYS A 76 3.42 4.21 11.91
C LYS A 76 4.49 4.36 10.82
N LEU A 77 4.35 5.36 9.94
CA LEU A 77 5.40 5.70 8.98
C LEU A 77 6.66 6.14 9.73
N SER A 78 7.81 5.73 9.23
CA SER A 78 9.10 6.21 9.74
C SER A 78 9.47 7.52 9.01
N PRO A 79 10.30 8.39 9.63
CA PRO A 79 10.79 9.59 8.97
C PRO A 79 11.44 9.26 7.62
N PRO A 80 11.27 10.10 6.59
CA PRO A 80 11.93 9.93 5.29
C PRO A 80 13.43 9.69 5.45
N GLN A 81 13.98 8.73 4.70
CA GLN A 81 15.43 8.48 4.66
C GLN A 81 15.97 8.62 3.24
N PRO A 82 17.19 9.17 3.06
CA PRO A 82 17.84 9.18 1.75
C PRO A 82 17.93 7.76 1.17
N GLY A 83 17.60 7.62 -0.12
CA GLY A 83 17.59 6.33 -0.82
C GLY A 83 16.35 5.46 -0.56
N SER A 84 15.36 5.95 0.19
CA SER A 84 14.08 5.25 0.37
C SER A 84 13.14 5.48 -0.81
N PRO A 85 12.24 4.51 -1.13
CA PRO A 85 11.28 4.69 -2.19
C PRO A 85 10.26 5.78 -1.84
N LYS A 86 9.86 6.54 -2.85
CA LYS A 86 8.76 7.48 -2.88
C LYS A 86 7.59 6.83 -3.60
N LEU A 87 6.45 6.80 -2.93
CA LEU A 87 5.20 6.24 -3.41
C LEU A 87 4.20 7.38 -3.59
N THR A 88 3.77 7.60 -4.84
CA THR A 88 2.69 8.53 -5.17
C THR A 88 1.40 7.74 -5.37
N LEU A 89 0.40 7.99 -4.53
CA LEU A 89 -0.93 7.39 -4.65
C LEU A 89 -1.77 8.29 -5.54
N THR A 90 -2.35 7.74 -6.60
CA THR A 90 -3.22 8.43 -7.55
C THR A 90 -4.53 7.66 -7.76
N GLY A 91 -5.44 8.20 -8.57
CA GLY A 91 -6.67 7.50 -8.95
C GLY A 91 -7.90 7.97 -8.18
N THR A 92 -8.92 7.12 -8.09
CA THR A 92 -10.23 7.45 -7.49
C THR A 92 -10.67 6.41 -6.48
N LEU A 93 -11.05 6.89 -5.30
CA LEU A 93 -11.51 6.09 -4.16
C LEU A 93 -12.94 6.51 -3.83
N VAL A 94 -13.87 5.56 -3.86
CA VAL A 94 -15.29 5.79 -3.61
C VAL A 94 -15.80 4.81 -2.55
N PHE A 95 -16.37 5.33 -1.46
CA PHE A 95 -16.90 4.55 -0.33
C PHE A 95 -15.94 3.48 0.21
N GLY A 96 -14.68 3.81 0.46
CA GLY A 96 -13.67 2.85 0.90
C GLY A 96 -12.64 3.43 1.87
N GLU A 97 -11.71 2.59 2.30
CA GLU A 97 -10.58 3.01 3.15
C GLU A 97 -9.24 2.58 2.56
N VAL A 98 -8.27 3.49 2.51
CA VAL A 98 -6.88 3.16 2.18
C VAL A 98 -6.01 3.37 3.41
N ILE A 99 -5.30 2.33 3.82
CA ILE A 99 -4.38 2.40 4.96
C ILE A 99 -2.96 2.07 4.49
N VAL A 100 -2.05 3.01 4.73
CA VAL A 100 -0.62 2.80 4.51
C VAL A 100 0.04 2.57 5.86
N TYR A 101 0.68 1.42 6.00
CA TYR A 101 1.38 0.97 7.19
C TYR A 101 2.89 1.06 6.99
N GLY A 102 3.59 1.65 7.95
CA GLY A 102 5.06 1.58 7.97
C GLY A 102 5.59 0.20 8.34
N SER A 103 6.89 0.00 8.11
CA SER A 103 7.64 -1.26 8.29
C SER A 103 7.42 -2.00 9.61
N LYS A 104 7.17 -1.29 10.73
CA LYS A 104 6.95 -1.88 12.06
C LYS A 104 5.54 -2.45 12.29
N HIS A 105 4.66 -2.36 11.30
CA HIS A 105 3.31 -2.91 11.44
C HIS A 105 3.30 -4.41 11.11
N ILE A 106 3.33 -5.23 12.16
CA ILE A 106 3.18 -6.69 12.08
C ILE A 106 1.82 -7.03 11.44
N THR A 107 1.83 -7.89 10.42
CA THR A 107 0.60 -8.42 9.82
C THR A 107 0.04 -9.57 10.66
N LEU A 108 -1.25 -9.89 10.52
CA LEU A 108 -1.83 -11.06 11.19
C LEU A 108 -1.12 -12.37 10.78
N SER A 109 -0.66 -12.44 9.53
CA SER A 109 0.16 -13.55 9.04
C SER A 109 1.48 -13.68 9.81
N ASP A 110 2.17 -12.56 10.05
CA ASP A 110 3.40 -12.52 10.86
C ASP A 110 3.15 -13.01 12.30
N ARG A 111 1.98 -12.70 12.90
CA ARG A 111 1.61 -13.15 14.26
C ARG A 111 1.34 -14.63 14.35
N ILE A 112 0.76 -15.22 13.30
CA ILE A 112 0.44 -16.66 13.28
C ILE A 112 1.72 -17.48 13.05
N GLN A 113 2.72 -16.92 12.34
CA GLN A 113 3.99 -17.60 12.07
C GLN A 113 5.06 -17.44 13.17
N GLY A 114 4.81 -16.64 14.22
CA GLY A 114 5.66 -16.62 15.42
C GLY A 114 7.01 -15.90 15.29
N ASN A 115 7.22 -15.10 14.24
CA ASN A 115 8.42 -14.26 14.10
C ASN A 115 8.23 -12.95 14.90
N PHE A 116 8.70 -12.93 16.15
CA PHE A 116 8.83 -11.72 16.99
C PHE A 116 10.31 -11.36 17.16
#